data_AF-A0A1Y4HSK1-F1
#
_entry.id   AF-A0A1Y4HSK1-F1
#
_cell.length_a   1.000
_cell.length_b   1.000
_cell.length_c   1.000
_cell.angle_alpha   90.00
_cell.angle_beta   90.00
_cell.angle_gamma   90.00
#
_symmetry.space_group_name_H-M   'P 1'
#
loop_
_entity.id
_entity.type
_entity.pdbx_description
1 polymer ?
#
loop_
_entity_poly.entity_id
_entity_poly.type
_entity_poly.pdbx_seq_one_letter_code
_entity_poly.pdbx_strand_id
1 'polypeptide(L)'
;MLLNGIRLTGYSSTEDAAQFELAETTVKEVAALDGQLLAVTDDDGTEVEAFVGYSVDYIKREGEIIRMRAVKTMDDTTAAAIEQLTQKVDAASAKAEQSATAATEAKTQADDAKAKADEAKSQAEEAKKAAEQYSTKADGAAASATEAKEQAAEAKSIAEQAGTSPSVRAASAMYVNATVLTNQQVADVRELIEDFVPGTAYGKGLTRRWDEKYYRMAKDIDAQTSTTYQPGPGMESLYTLIDLAPDGIRIWHQPTCAEDSFTLGEKAHYPDAEGPIYVSKRVGNTSVPGADEWWVLES
;
A
#
# COMPACT_ATOMS: atom_id res chain seq x y z
N MET A 1 -29.94 74.67 -73.16
CA MET A 1 -29.65 73.60 -72.18
C MET A 1 -29.94 74.11 -70.78
N LEU A 2 -30.41 73.22 -69.92
CA LEU A 2 -30.81 73.51 -68.54
C LEU A 2 -30.18 72.50 -67.58
N LEU A 3 -29.80 72.94 -66.38
CA LEU A 3 -29.44 72.06 -65.26
C LEU A 3 -30.58 72.09 -64.24
N ASN A 4 -31.31 70.98 -64.08
CA ASN A 4 -32.51 70.92 -63.23
C ASN A 4 -33.49 72.10 -63.45
N GLY A 5 -33.62 72.55 -64.71
CA GLY A 5 -34.47 73.68 -65.09
C GLY A 5 -33.82 75.07 -64.99
N ILE A 6 -32.58 75.19 -64.49
CA ILE A 6 -31.82 76.46 -64.46
C ILE A 6 -31.05 76.63 -65.76
N ARG A 7 -31.00 77.85 -66.29
CA ARG A 7 -30.31 78.15 -67.56
C ARG A 7 -28.80 77.87 -67.47
N LEU A 8 -28.33 76.96 -68.31
CA LEU A 8 -26.93 76.54 -68.38
C LEU A 8 -26.23 77.23 -69.56
N THR A 9 -25.17 78.00 -69.28
CA THR A 9 -24.37 78.68 -70.32
C THR A 9 -23.15 77.88 -70.75
N GLY A 10 -22.72 76.93 -69.91
CA GLY A 10 -21.66 75.98 -70.20
C GLY A 10 -21.47 75.01 -69.05
N TYR A 11 -20.94 73.81 -69.32
CA TYR A 11 -20.50 72.90 -68.28
C TYR A 11 -19.31 72.06 -68.77
N SER A 12 -18.55 71.52 -67.82
CA SER A 12 -17.48 70.56 -68.08
C SER A 12 -17.45 69.53 -66.96
N SER A 13 -17.16 68.27 -67.30
CA SER A 13 -17.13 67.18 -66.35
C SER A 13 -15.88 66.31 -66.50
N THR A 14 -15.45 65.75 -65.38
CA THR A 14 -14.52 64.62 -65.27
C THR A 14 -15.24 63.48 -64.56
N GLU A 15 -14.56 62.35 -64.32
CA GLU A 15 -15.15 61.21 -63.61
C GLU A 15 -15.61 61.53 -62.17
N ASP A 16 -14.94 62.48 -61.52
CA ASP A 16 -15.12 62.80 -60.10
C ASP A 16 -15.65 64.23 -59.83
N ALA A 17 -15.67 65.10 -60.84
CA ALA A 17 -16.06 66.50 -60.66
C ALA A 17 -16.76 67.07 -61.89
N ALA A 18 -17.78 67.89 -61.66
CA ALA A 18 -18.49 68.62 -62.69
C ALA A 18 -18.53 70.12 -62.34
N GLN A 19 -18.34 70.97 -63.34
CA GLN A 19 -18.43 72.43 -63.22
C GLN A 19 -19.53 72.94 -64.14
N PHE A 20 -20.41 73.77 -63.60
CA PHE A 20 -21.57 74.32 -64.29
C PHE A 20 -21.54 75.84 -64.22
N GLU A 21 -21.78 76.51 -65.34
CA GLU A 21 -21.98 77.94 -65.45
C GLU A 21 -23.47 78.22 -65.65
N LEU A 22 -24.10 78.84 -64.64
CA LEU A 22 -25.54 79.01 -64.54
C LEU A 22 -25.89 80.50 -64.65
N ALA A 23 -26.91 80.82 -65.44
CA ALA A 23 -27.43 82.16 -65.63
C ALA A 23 -28.89 82.26 -65.20
N GLU A 24 -29.40 83.48 -65.04
CA GLU A 24 -30.80 83.76 -64.70
C GLU A 24 -31.26 83.08 -63.40
N THR A 25 -30.35 82.95 -62.45
CA THR A 25 -30.59 82.26 -61.17
C THR A 25 -29.87 82.95 -60.01
N THR A 26 -30.13 82.50 -58.79
CA THR A 26 -29.54 83.00 -57.55
C THR A 26 -28.69 81.92 -56.87
N VAL A 27 -27.73 82.33 -56.04
CA VAL A 27 -26.91 81.40 -55.25
C VAL A 27 -27.79 80.48 -54.38
N LYS A 28 -28.94 80.97 -53.93
CA LYS A 28 -29.91 80.20 -53.14
C LYS A 28 -30.55 79.07 -53.95
N GLU A 29 -30.93 79.33 -55.20
CA GLU A 29 -31.50 78.32 -56.10
C GLU A 29 -30.46 77.27 -56.49
N VAL A 30 -29.22 77.70 -56.75
CA VAL A 30 -28.10 76.79 -57.04
C VAL A 30 -27.73 75.95 -55.81
N ALA A 31 -27.74 76.52 -54.60
CA ALA A 31 -27.51 75.77 -53.37
C ALA A 31 -28.63 74.75 -53.08
N ALA A 32 -29.85 74.99 -53.57
CA ALA A 32 -30.95 74.05 -53.42
C ALA A 32 -30.80 72.79 -54.30
N LEU A 33 -29.86 72.80 -55.26
CA LEU A 33 -29.50 71.63 -56.05
C LEU A 33 -28.65 70.62 -55.26
N ASP A 34 -28.08 71.02 -54.12
CA ASP A 34 -27.30 70.11 -53.28
C ASP A 34 -28.17 68.96 -52.76
N GLY A 35 -27.65 67.73 -52.89
CA GLY A 35 -28.39 66.50 -52.58
C GLY A 35 -29.48 66.10 -53.61
N GLN A 36 -29.66 66.85 -54.71
CA GLN A 36 -30.54 66.45 -55.82
C GLN A 36 -29.77 65.71 -56.91
N LEU A 37 -30.47 64.90 -57.71
CA LEU A 37 -29.90 64.41 -58.97
C LEU A 37 -29.68 65.62 -59.90
N LEU A 38 -28.41 65.89 -60.23
CA LEU A 38 -28.05 66.92 -61.17
C LEU A 38 -28.18 66.37 -62.60
N ALA A 39 -29.16 66.84 -63.36
CA ALA A 39 -29.47 66.43 -64.71
C ALA A 39 -29.39 67.61 -65.68
N VAL A 40 -28.55 67.50 -66.69
CA VAL A 40 -28.49 68.43 -67.82
C VAL A 40 -29.51 67.97 -68.84
N THR A 41 -30.37 68.90 -69.26
CA THR A 41 -31.41 68.69 -70.26
C THR A 41 -31.23 69.66 -71.43
N ASP A 42 -31.67 69.27 -72.62
CA ASP A 42 -31.80 70.19 -73.74
C ASP A 42 -33.00 71.15 -73.56
N ASP A 43 -33.21 72.06 -74.50
CA ASP A 43 -34.29 73.05 -74.40
C ASP A 43 -35.70 72.45 -74.58
N ASP A 44 -35.78 71.20 -75.06
CA ASP A 44 -37.01 70.42 -75.21
C ASP A 44 -37.29 69.51 -73.99
N GLY A 45 -36.40 69.52 -72.99
CA GLY A 45 -36.51 68.75 -71.75
C GLY A 45 -35.99 67.32 -71.84
N THR A 46 -35.28 66.95 -72.91
CA THR A 46 -34.63 65.63 -73.03
C THR A 46 -33.36 65.60 -72.18
N GLU A 47 -33.17 64.54 -71.39
CA GLU A 47 -31.94 64.35 -70.60
C GLU A 47 -30.73 64.13 -71.53
N VAL A 48 -29.72 64.96 -71.33
CA VAL A 48 -28.44 64.93 -72.04
C VAL A 48 -27.39 64.19 -71.21
N GLU A 49 -27.34 64.46 -69.91
CA GLU A 49 -26.38 63.85 -68.99
C GLU A 49 -26.90 63.92 -67.54
N ALA A 50 -26.73 62.84 -66.78
CA ALA A 50 -27.11 62.75 -65.38
C ALA A 50 -25.89 62.49 -64.48
N PHE A 51 -25.66 63.38 -63.53
CA PHE A 51 -24.56 63.32 -62.56
C PHE A 51 -25.03 62.65 -61.27
N VAL A 52 -25.22 61.33 -61.34
CA VAL A 52 -25.68 60.53 -60.20
C VAL A 52 -24.61 60.51 -59.10
N GLY A 53 -25.02 60.86 -57.87
CA GLY A 53 -24.14 60.85 -56.70
C GLY A 53 -23.22 62.06 -56.58
N TYR A 54 -23.44 63.12 -57.37
CA TYR A 54 -22.70 64.38 -57.24
C TYR A 54 -23.37 65.30 -56.22
N SER A 55 -22.58 65.91 -55.34
CA SER A 55 -23.02 66.92 -54.37
C SER A 55 -22.28 68.24 -54.62
N VAL A 56 -22.88 69.36 -54.24
CA VAL A 56 -22.31 70.69 -54.50
C VAL A 56 -21.07 70.90 -53.61
N ASP A 57 -19.91 71.09 -54.23
CA ASP A 57 -18.62 71.36 -53.57
C ASP A 57 -18.50 72.86 -53.23
N TYR A 58 -18.73 73.73 -54.23
CA TYR A 58 -18.76 75.17 -53.99
C TYR A 58 -19.61 75.92 -55.02
N ILE A 59 -20.02 77.13 -54.64
CA ILE A 59 -20.73 78.08 -55.50
C ILE A 59 -20.00 79.42 -55.47
N LYS A 60 -19.75 79.99 -56.64
CA LYS A 60 -19.09 81.29 -56.79
C LYS A 60 -19.89 82.17 -57.77
N ARG A 61 -20.18 83.41 -57.38
CA ARG A 61 -20.83 84.39 -58.26
C ARG A 61 -19.79 85.24 -58.99
N GLU A 62 -19.88 85.28 -60.32
CA GLU A 62 -19.03 86.09 -61.18
C GLU A 62 -19.91 86.97 -62.08
N GLY A 63 -20.27 88.16 -61.59
CA GLY A 63 -21.21 89.05 -62.27
C GLY A 63 -22.64 88.49 -62.31
N GLU A 64 -23.15 88.30 -63.54
CA GLU A 64 -24.48 87.73 -63.82
C GLU A 64 -24.47 86.19 -63.92
N ILE A 65 -23.28 85.56 -63.92
CA ILE A 65 -23.12 84.10 -63.99
C ILE A 65 -22.78 83.55 -62.59
N ILE A 66 -23.34 82.39 -62.26
CA ILE A 66 -23.00 81.62 -61.08
C ILE A 66 -22.26 80.35 -61.51
N ARG A 67 -21.03 80.18 -61.02
CA ARG A 67 -20.24 78.96 -61.18
C ARG A 67 -20.49 78.02 -60.02
N MET A 68 -20.97 76.82 -60.33
CA MET A 68 -21.15 75.73 -59.37
C MET A 68 -20.17 74.62 -59.70
N ARG A 69 -19.43 74.13 -58.69
CA ARG A 69 -18.74 72.84 -58.79
C ARG A 69 -19.49 71.82 -57.98
N ALA A 70 -19.72 70.66 -58.57
CA ALA A 70 -20.18 69.47 -57.88
C ALA A 70 -19.10 68.39 -57.95
N VAL A 71 -19.01 67.57 -56.92
CA VAL A 71 -18.07 66.44 -56.84
C VAL A 71 -18.82 65.16 -56.56
N LYS A 72 -18.34 64.05 -57.13
CA LYS A 72 -18.93 62.74 -56.90
C LYS A 72 -18.68 62.33 -55.45
N THR A 73 -19.75 62.21 -54.69
CA THR A 73 -19.75 61.73 -53.31
C THR A 73 -20.11 60.25 -53.27
N MET A 74 -19.43 59.48 -52.43
CA MET A 74 -19.86 58.11 -52.14
C MET A 74 -21.18 58.17 -51.37
N ASP A 75 -22.17 57.39 -51.77
CA ASP A 75 -23.43 57.38 -51.05
C ASP A 75 -23.25 56.76 -49.65
N ASP A 76 -24.01 57.26 -48.68
CA ASP A 76 -23.90 56.84 -47.27
C ASP A 76 -24.14 55.33 -47.07
N THR A 77 -24.90 54.69 -47.98
CA THR A 77 -25.17 53.24 -47.91
C THR A 77 -23.91 52.45 -48.26
N THR A 78 -23.20 52.85 -49.32
CA THR A 78 -21.91 52.25 -49.69
C THR A 78 -20.85 52.51 -48.61
N ALA A 79 -20.83 53.70 -47.99
CA ALA A 79 -19.93 54.01 -46.87
C ALA A 79 -20.16 53.09 -45.67
N ALA A 80 -21.41 52.96 -45.25
CA ALA A 80 -21.79 52.08 -44.16
C ALA A 80 -21.48 50.60 -44.47
N ALA A 81 -21.67 50.17 -45.72
CA ALA A 81 -21.36 48.79 -46.13
C ALA A 81 -19.86 48.48 -46.07
N ILE A 82 -19.00 49.42 -46.50
CA ILE A 82 -17.54 49.27 -46.39
C ILE A 82 -17.11 49.22 -44.93
N GLU A 83 -17.64 50.10 -44.09
CA GLU A 83 -17.32 50.09 -42.66
C GLU A 83 -17.71 48.76 -41.98
N GLN A 84 -18.92 48.25 -42.25
CA GLN A 84 -19.36 46.95 -41.75
C GLN A 84 -18.48 45.80 -42.27
N LEU A 85 -18.03 45.88 -43.53
CA LEU A 85 -17.15 44.87 -44.10
C LEU A 85 -15.78 44.88 -43.40
N THR A 86 -15.20 46.06 -43.18
CA THR A 86 -13.95 46.21 -42.41
C THR A 86 -14.09 45.61 -41.02
N GLN A 87 -15.16 45.94 -40.29
CA GLN A 87 -15.42 45.37 -38.96
C GLN A 87 -15.51 43.84 -38.98
N LYS A 88 -16.15 43.25 -40.00
CA LYS A 88 -16.23 41.78 -40.16
C LYS A 88 -14.87 41.16 -40.48
N VAL A 89 -14.04 41.82 -41.29
CA VAL A 89 -12.68 41.36 -41.63
C VAL A 89 -11.78 41.39 -40.39
N ASP A 90 -11.85 42.44 -39.59
CA ASP A 90 -11.08 42.54 -38.35
C ASP A 90 -11.50 41.47 -37.35
N ALA A 91 -12.81 41.26 -37.18
CA ALA A 91 -13.34 40.19 -36.32
C ALA A 91 -12.94 38.79 -36.80
N ALA A 92 -12.94 38.55 -38.11
CA ALA A 92 -12.51 37.29 -38.70
C ALA A 92 -11.00 37.05 -38.47
N SER A 93 -10.18 38.09 -38.62
CA SER A 93 -8.73 38.03 -38.41
C SER A 93 -8.41 37.73 -36.94
N ALA A 94 -9.05 38.42 -36.00
CA ALA A 94 -8.90 38.15 -34.57
C ALA A 94 -9.30 36.72 -34.20
N LYS A 95 -10.38 36.19 -34.79
CA LYS A 95 -10.81 34.81 -34.56
C LYS A 95 -9.84 33.79 -35.16
N ALA A 96 -9.23 34.09 -36.30
CA ALA A 96 -8.22 33.25 -36.92
C ALA A 96 -6.95 33.16 -36.05
N GLU A 97 -6.50 34.28 -35.50
CA GLU A 97 -5.37 34.32 -34.55
C GLU A 97 -5.65 33.51 -33.29
N GLN A 98 -6.82 33.72 -32.67
CA GLN A 98 -7.23 32.92 -31.50
C GLN A 98 -7.25 31.42 -31.81
N SER A 99 -7.74 31.04 -32.99
CA SER A 99 -7.79 29.64 -33.42
C SER A 99 -6.38 29.06 -33.64
N ALA A 100 -5.45 29.85 -34.17
CA ALA A 100 -4.06 29.44 -34.35
C ALA A 100 -3.35 29.23 -33.00
N THR A 101 -3.58 30.11 -32.04
CA THR A 101 -3.08 29.96 -30.66
C THR A 101 -3.63 28.70 -30.01
N ALA A 102 -4.95 28.50 -30.06
CA ALA A 102 -5.59 27.30 -29.50
C ALA A 102 -5.07 26.00 -30.16
N ALA A 103 -4.83 26.01 -31.47
CA ALA A 103 -4.25 24.86 -32.18
C ALA A 103 -2.81 24.55 -31.71
N THR A 104 -2.02 25.59 -31.41
CA THR A 104 -0.67 25.43 -30.89
C THR A 104 -0.68 24.85 -29.48
N GLU A 105 -1.53 25.38 -28.60
CA GLU A 105 -1.71 24.86 -27.24
C GLU A 105 -2.18 23.40 -27.24
N ALA A 106 -3.15 23.06 -28.10
CA ALA A 106 -3.64 21.70 -28.25
C ALA A 106 -2.55 20.74 -28.72
N LYS A 107 -1.68 21.19 -29.64
CA LYS A 107 -0.53 20.41 -30.09
C LYS A 107 0.46 20.16 -28.96
N THR A 108 0.81 21.18 -28.18
CA THR A 108 1.69 21.03 -27.02
C THR A 108 1.11 20.05 -26.01
N GLN A 109 -0.18 20.14 -25.70
CA GLN A 109 -0.84 19.20 -24.79
C GLN A 109 -0.81 17.75 -25.31
N ALA A 110 -0.96 17.57 -26.62
CA ALA A 110 -0.87 16.24 -27.25
C ALA A 110 0.55 15.65 -27.15
N ASP A 111 1.58 16.48 -27.35
CA ASP A 111 2.99 16.06 -27.22
C ASP A 111 3.32 15.69 -25.76
N ASP A 112 2.85 16.48 -24.78
CA ASP A 112 3.01 16.19 -23.35
C ASP A 112 2.29 14.89 -22.94
N ALA A 113 1.07 14.68 -23.45
CA ALA A 113 0.31 13.45 -23.19
C ALA A 113 1.02 12.22 -23.75
N LYS A 114 1.61 12.35 -24.95
CA LYS A 114 2.41 11.29 -25.56
C LYS A 114 3.66 10.96 -24.74
N ALA A 115 4.39 11.96 -24.27
CA ALA A 115 5.57 11.76 -23.43
C ALA A 115 5.23 11.01 -22.13
N LYS A 116 4.12 11.38 -21.48
CA LYS A 116 3.63 10.68 -20.27
C LYS A 116 3.22 9.23 -20.56
N ALA A 117 2.63 8.96 -21.71
CA ALA A 117 2.28 7.60 -22.12
C ALA A 117 3.52 6.73 -22.34
N ASP A 118 4.56 7.29 -22.94
CA ASP A 118 5.85 6.59 -23.14
C ASP A 118 6.54 6.30 -21.81
N GLU A 119 6.53 7.25 -20.86
CA GLU A 119 7.05 7.05 -19.50
C GLU A 119 6.29 5.94 -18.76
N ALA A 120 4.96 5.97 -18.77
CA ALA A 120 4.12 4.96 -18.14
C ALA A 120 4.37 3.56 -18.72
N LYS A 121 4.62 3.46 -20.03
CA LYS A 121 4.98 2.21 -20.69
C LYS A 121 6.33 1.68 -20.20
N SER A 122 7.33 2.55 -20.05
CA SER A 122 8.65 2.15 -19.51
C SER A 122 8.53 1.62 -18.08
N GLN A 123 7.79 2.32 -17.22
CA GLN A 123 7.57 1.91 -15.83
C GLN A 123 6.83 0.56 -15.75
N ALA A 124 5.86 0.31 -16.63
CA ALA A 124 5.16 -0.97 -16.68
C ALA A 124 6.10 -2.15 -17.04
N GLU A 125 7.02 -1.95 -17.98
CA GLU A 125 8.01 -2.98 -18.34
C GLU A 125 9.03 -3.24 -17.21
N GLU A 126 9.44 -2.20 -16.48
CA GLU A 126 10.29 -2.36 -15.29
C GLU A 126 9.57 -3.13 -14.17
N ALA A 127 8.30 -2.78 -13.90
CA ALA A 127 7.48 -3.48 -12.92
C ALA A 127 7.30 -4.97 -13.27
N LYS A 128 7.12 -5.28 -14.56
CA LYS A 128 7.03 -6.67 -15.04
C LYS A 128 8.33 -7.45 -14.79
N LYS A 129 9.50 -6.87 -15.12
CA LYS A 129 10.80 -7.50 -14.84
C LYS A 129 11.03 -7.72 -13.35
N ALA A 130 10.63 -6.76 -12.51
CA ALA A 130 10.72 -6.91 -11.06
C ALA A 130 9.85 -8.07 -10.55
N ALA A 131 8.61 -8.20 -11.07
CA ALA A 131 7.72 -9.30 -10.72
C ALA A 131 8.30 -10.68 -11.09
N GLU A 132 8.90 -10.81 -12.28
CA GLU A 132 9.57 -12.04 -12.72
C GLU A 132 10.76 -12.41 -11.80
N GLN A 133 11.54 -11.43 -11.37
CA GLN A 133 12.64 -11.64 -10.42
C GLN A 133 12.13 -12.10 -9.05
N TYR A 134 11.05 -11.51 -8.54
CA TYR A 134 10.46 -11.92 -7.27
C TYR A 134 9.86 -13.33 -7.34
N SER A 135 9.23 -13.71 -8.45
CA SER A 135 8.77 -15.08 -8.68
C SER A 135 9.92 -16.08 -8.58
N THR A 136 11.03 -15.82 -9.27
CA THR A 136 12.21 -16.69 -9.25
C THR A 136 12.80 -16.83 -7.83
N LYS A 137 12.83 -15.74 -7.06
CA LYS A 137 13.29 -15.78 -5.65
C LYS A 137 12.34 -16.59 -4.77
N ALA A 138 11.03 -16.49 -5.00
CA ALA A 138 10.03 -17.26 -4.26
C ALA A 138 10.18 -18.77 -4.53
N ASP A 139 10.39 -19.14 -5.80
CA ASP A 139 10.65 -20.53 -6.18
C ASP A 139 11.92 -21.08 -5.52
N GLY A 140 13.00 -20.28 -5.51
CA GLY A 140 14.25 -20.64 -4.81
C GLY A 140 14.06 -20.82 -3.30
N ALA A 141 13.31 -19.92 -2.65
CA ALA A 141 13.02 -20.02 -1.22
C ALA A 141 12.17 -21.27 -0.89
N ALA A 142 11.21 -21.62 -1.74
CA ALA A 142 10.40 -22.83 -1.58
C ALA A 142 11.24 -24.11 -1.69
N ALA A 143 12.20 -24.15 -2.62
CA ALA A 143 13.15 -25.25 -2.75
C ALA A 143 14.01 -25.40 -1.47
N SER A 144 14.62 -24.32 -1.00
CA SER A 144 15.43 -24.34 0.24
C SER A 144 14.61 -24.75 1.47
N ALA A 145 13.34 -24.33 1.57
CA ALA A 145 12.46 -24.74 2.66
C ALA A 145 12.17 -26.26 2.64
N THR A 146 12.08 -26.84 1.44
CA THR A 146 11.89 -28.29 1.26
C THR A 146 13.13 -29.06 1.72
N GLU A 147 14.32 -28.63 1.28
CA GLU A 147 15.61 -29.23 1.69
C GLU A 147 15.80 -29.16 3.22
N ALA A 148 15.51 -28.00 3.83
CA ALA A 148 15.63 -27.83 5.28
C ALA A 148 14.69 -28.77 6.05
N LYS A 149 13.49 -29.03 5.53
CA LYS A 149 12.53 -29.96 6.14
C LYS A 149 13.02 -31.41 6.06
N GLU A 150 13.62 -31.80 4.94
CA GLU A 150 14.20 -33.13 4.76
C GLU A 150 15.39 -33.34 5.72
N GLN A 151 16.30 -32.36 5.80
CA GLN A 151 17.43 -32.39 6.74
C GLN A 151 16.97 -32.47 8.20
N ALA A 152 15.91 -31.74 8.57
CA ALA A 152 15.35 -31.83 9.92
C ALA A 152 14.75 -33.21 10.22
N ALA A 153 14.08 -33.83 9.23
CA ALA A 153 13.55 -35.18 9.37
C ALA A 153 14.66 -36.23 9.51
N GLU A 154 15.74 -36.10 8.74
CA GLU A 154 16.91 -36.97 8.84
C GLU A 154 17.60 -36.82 10.20
N ALA A 155 17.85 -35.58 10.65
CA ALA A 155 18.45 -35.30 11.95
C ALA A 155 17.62 -35.89 13.11
N LYS A 156 16.29 -35.80 13.03
CA LYS A 156 15.39 -36.42 14.00
C LYS A 156 15.54 -37.96 14.01
N SER A 157 15.57 -38.60 12.84
CA SER A 157 15.77 -40.04 12.73
C SER A 157 17.11 -40.49 13.33
N ILE A 158 18.19 -39.73 13.07
CA ILE A 158 19.51 -40.00 13.65
C ILE A 158 19.47 -39.90 15.18
N ALA A 159 18.81 -38.87 15.72
CA ALA A 159 18.70 -38.68 17.17
C ALA A 159 17.92 -39.82 17.85
N GLU A 160 16.82 -40.28 17.24
CA GLU A 160 16.03 -41.42 17.72
C GLU A 160 16.84 -42.73 17.71
N GLN A 161 17.66 -42.95 16.67
CA GLN A 161 18.54 -44.11 16.58
C GLN A 161 19.69 -44.05 17.61
N ALA A 162 20.28 -42.87 17.83
CA ALA A 162 21.36 -42.71 18.79
C ALA A 162 20.92 -43.02 20.23
N GLY A 163 19.71 -42.60 20.63
CA GLY A 163 19.13 -42.88 21.95
C GLY A 163 18.77 -44.35 22.18
N THR A 164 18.67 -45.16 21.12
CA THR A 164 18.30 -46.58 21.21
C THR A 164 19.49 -47.53 21.06
N SER A 165 20.70 -47.00 20.84
CA SER A 165 21.91 -47.82 20.73
C SER A 165 22.10 -48.69 21.99
N PRO A 166 22.21 -50.04 21.85
CA PRO A 166 22.37 -50.94 22.98
C PRO A 166 23.58 -50.59 23.87
N SER A 167 24.67 -50.08 23.29
CA SER A 167 25.87 -49.68 24.03
C SER A 167 25.65 -48.43 24.87
N VAL A 168 24.88 -47.46 24.36
CA VAL A 168 24.50 -46.25 25.10
C VAL A 168 23.56 -46.62 26.24
N ARG A 169 22.54 -47.44 25.98
CA ARG A 169 21.62 -47.91 27.02
C ARG A 169 22.33 -48.69 28.12
N ALA A 170 23.26 -49.58 27.75
CA ALA A 170 24.05 -50.34 28.72
C ALA A 170 24.95 -49.43 29.58
N ALA A 171 25.63 -48.46 28.97
CA ALA A 171 26.46 -47.51 29.72
C ALA A 171 25.62 -46.62 30.66
N SER A 172 24.46 -46.15 30.19
CA SER A 172 23.52 -45.37 31.02
C SER A 172 22.98 -46.20 32.19
N ALA A 173 22.59 -47.46 31.96
CA ALA A 173 22.15 -48.36 33.03
C ALA A 173 23.27 -48.59 34.06
N MET A 174 24.51 -48.84 33.62
CA MET A 174 25.66 -48.99 34.53
C MET A 174 25.87 -47.73 35.38
N TYR A 175 25.82 -46.54 34.77
CA TYR A 175 26.00 -45.28 35.49
C TYR A 175 24.87 -45.04 36.52
N VAL A 176 23.61 -45.22 36.10
CA VAL A 176 22.42 -45.06 36.95
C VAL A 176 22.51 -46.00 38.17
N ASN A 177 22.86 -47.27 37.97
CA ASN A 177 22.86 -48.27 39.04
C ASN A 177 24.05 -48.22 39.98
N ALA A 178 25.10 -47.47 39.62
CA ALA A 178 26.28 -47.21 40.44
C ALA A 178 26.24 -45.85 41.17
N THR A 179 25.23 -45.02 40.91
CA THR A 179 25.14 -43.64 41.42
C THR A 179 24.06 -43.51 42.49
N VAL A 180 24.31 -42.69 43.51
CA VAL A 180 23.28 -42.26 44.47
C VAL A 180 22.44 -41.17 43.82
N LEU A 181 21.18 -41.47 43.54
CA LEU A 181 20.24 -40.57 42.87
C LEU A 181 19.42 -39.77 43.87
N THR A 182 19.11 -38.51 43.55
CA THR A 182 18.10 -37.73 44.28
C THR A 182 16.68 -38.22 43.97
N ASN A 183 15.70 -37.81 44.77
CA ASN A 183 14.29 -38.17 44.55
C ASN A 183 13.79 -37.78 43.15
N GLN A 184 14.17 -36.59 42.68
CA GLN A 184 13.81 -36.11 41.35
C GLN A 184 14.46 -36.94 40.25
N GLN A 185 15.75 -37.28 40.40
CA GLN A 185 16.49 -38.05 39.40
C GLN A 185 15.94 -39.47 39.23
N VAL A 186 15.42 -40.09 40.30
CA VAL A 186 14.83 -41.44 40.22
C VAL A 186 13.67 -41.47 39.23
N ALA A 187 12.84 -40.43 39.16
CA ALA A 187 11.75 -40.35 38.20
C ALA A 187 12.25 -40.30 36.74
N ASP A 188 13.33 -39.55 36.48
CA ASP A 188 13.88 -39.33 35.14
C ASP A 188 14.54 -40.58 34.55
N VAL A 189 15.12 -41.44 35.40
CA VAL A 189 15.89 -42.63 34.96
C VAL A 189 15.27 -43.97 35.38
N ARG A 190 14.00 -43.96 35.77
CA ARG A 190 13.29 -45.10 36.36
C ARG A 190 13.30 -46.39 35.54
N GLU A 191 13.41 -46.28 34.21
CA GLU A 191 13.50 -47.43 33.29
C GLU A 191 14.89 -48.09 33.24
N LEU A 192 15.91 -47.39 33.74
CA LEU A 192 17.30 -47.86 33.79
C LEU A 192 17.68 -48.43 35.15
N ILE A 193 16.86 -48.21 36.18
CA ILE A 193 17.10 -48.73 37.53
C ILE A 193 16.84 -50.24 37.54
N GLU A 194 17.83 -50.99 38.00
CA GLU A 194 17.79 -52.45 38.09
C GLU A 194 16.93 -52.94 39.25
N ASP A 195 16.49 -54.20 39.13
CA ASP A 195 15.76 -54.89 40.18
C ASP A 195 16.65 -55.19 41.39
N PHE A 196 16.03 -55.22 42.57
CA PHE A 196 16.65 -55.71 43.79
C PHE A 196 16.83 -57.24 43.70
N VAL A 197 18.03 -57.71 44.06
CA VAL A 197 18.44 -59.10 43.99
C VAL A 197 18.83 -59.57 45.40
N PRO A 198 18.00 -60.41 46.06
CA PRO A 198 18.34 -60.98 47.36
C PRO A 198 19.71 -61.68 47.33
N GLY A 199 20.52 -61.49 48.38
CA GLY A 199 21.89 -62.03 48.41
C GLY A 199 22.96 -61.11 47.84
N THR A 200 22.59 -59.93 47.34
CA THR A 200 23.52 -58.91 46.85
C THR A 200 23.79 -57.86 47.92
N ALA A 201 25.03 -57.39 48.02
CA ALA A 201 25.38 -56.25 48.87
C ALA A 201 25.10 -54.93 48.15
N TYR A 202 24.55 -53.95 48.86
CA TYR A 202 24.23 -52.63 48.32
C TYR A 202 24.79 -51.53 49.22
N GLY A 203 25.38 -50.50 48.60
CA GLY A 203 25.81 -49.31 49.32
C GLY A 203 24.64 -48.41 49.69
N LYS A 204 24.78 -47.65 50.78
CA LYS A 204 23.84 -46.61 51.21
C LYS A 204 23.54 -45.67 50.03
N GLY A 205 22.27 -45.33 49.85
CA GLY A 205 21.80 -44.36 48.87
C GLY A 205 21.55 -44.92 47.46
N LEU A 206 21.99 -46.15 47.16
CA LEU A 206 21.65 -46.80 45.89
C LEU A 206 20.15 -47.09 45.83
N THR A 207 19.57 -47.00 44.63
CA THR A 207 18.14 -47.26 44.40
C THR A 207 17.96 -48.54 43.60
N ARG A 208 16.98 -49.37 43.99
CA ARG A 208 16.60 -50.58 43.26
C ARG A 208 15.09 -50.70 43.16
N ARG A 209 14.62 -51.38 42.11
CA ARG A 209 13.21 -51.69 41.92
C ARG A 209 12.84 -52.99 42.63
N TRP A 210 11.72 -53.00 43.34
CA TRP A 210 11.16 -54.19 43.99
C TRP A 210 9.65 -54.05 44.05
N ASP A 211 8.93 -55.08 43.62
CA ASP A 211 7.45 -55.10 43.62
C ASP A 211 6.84 -53.83 42.98
N GLU A 212 7.32 -53.49 41.77
CA GLU A 212 6.93 -52.30 40.98
C GLU A 212 7.24 -50.93 41.62
N LYS A 213 7.84 -50.90 42.80
CA LYS A 213 8.22 -49.69 43.54
C LYS A 213 9.73 -49.50 43.56
N TYR A 214 10.17 -48.30 43.89
CA TYR A 214 11.58 -47.95 44.00
C TYR A 214 11.98 -47.78 45.46
N TYR A 215 13.09 -48.38 45.84
CA TYR A 215 13.59 -48.33 47.20
C TYR A 215 15.04 -47.87 47.22
N ARG A 216 15.33 -46.85 48.02
CA ARG A 216 16.68 -46.38 48.29
C ARG A 216 17.23 -47.06 49.54
N MET A 217 18.46 -47.54 49.48
CA MET A 217 19.13 -48.12 50.65
C MET A 217 19.37 -47.04 51.72
N ALA A 218 18.77 -47.20 52.90
CA ALA A 218 18.93 -46.24 54.01
C ALA A 218 20.32 -46.34 54.66
N LYS A 219 20.98 -47.49 54.52
CA LYS A 219 22.34 -47.78 55.00
C LYS A 219 23.01 -48.83 54.10
N ASP A 220 24.27 -49.15 54.36
CA ASP A 220 24.93 -50.26 53.69
C ASP A 220 24.25 -51.59 54.07
N ILE A 221 23.91 -52.38 53.06
CA ILE A 221 23.21 -53.67 53.19
C ILE A 221 24.16 -54.77 52.71
N ASP A 222 24.45 -55.76 53.56
CA ASP A 222 25.22 -56.93 53.16
C ASP A 222 24.34 -58.01 52.51
N ALA A 223 24.98 -59.02 51.91
CA ALA A 223 24.32 -60.13 51.23
C ALA A 223 23.35 -60.92 52.14
N GLN A 224 23.68 -61.10 53.42
CA GLN A 224 22.84 -61.85 54.34
C GLN A 224 21.58 -61.05 54.71
N THR A 225 21.75 -59.75 54.91
CA THR A 225 20.67 -58.80 55.21
C THR A 225 19.71 -58.69 54.04
N SER A 226 20.21 -58.52 52.81
CA SER A 226 19.35 -58.45 51.61
C SER A 226 18.64 -59.77 51.28
N THR A 227 19.17 -60.91 51.75
CA THR A 227 18.49 -62.21 51.66
C THR A 227 17.32 -62.30 52.65
N THR A 228 17.54 -61.84 53.88
CA THR A 228 16.61 -62.04 55.01
C THR A 228 15.53 -60.97 55.07
N TYR A 229 15.89 -59.72 54.74
CA TYR A 229 15.03 -58.55 54.87
C TYR A 229 14.95 -57.85 53.51
N GLN A 230 13.91 -58.17 52.74
CA GLN A 230 13.65 -57.58 51.42
C GLN A 230 12.88 -56.26 51.57
N PRO A 231 12.91 -55.36 50.56
CA PRO A 231 12.18 -54.10 50.63
C PRO A 231 10.67 -54.29 50.83
N GLY A 232 10.06 -53.43 51.65
CA GLY A 232 8.63 -53.47 51.94
C GLY A 232 8.27 -52.82 53.28
N PRO A 233 6.99 -52.88 53.68
CA PRO A 233 6.51 -52.32 54.94
C PRO A 233 7.23 -52.92 56.15
N GLY A 234 7.58 -52.09 57.14
CA GLY A 234 8.31 -52.49 58.34
C GLY A 234 9.83 -52.58 58.17
N MET A 235 10.35 -52.27 56.98
CA MET A 235 11.78 -52.31 56.66
C MET A 235 12.37 -50.90 56.45
N GLU A 236 11.72 -49.86 56.97
CA GLU A 236 12.06 -48.45 56.77
C GLU A 236 13.48 -48.11 57.31
N SER A 237 13.99 -48.90 58.26
CA SER A 237 15.36 -48.78 58.77
C SER A 237 16.45 -49.27 57.80
N LEU A 238 16.06 -49.99 56.75
CA LEU A 238 16.94 -50.56 55.72
C LEU A 238 16.67 -49.93 54.34
N TYR A 239 15.40 -49.67 54.03
CA TYR A 239 14.94 -49.24 52.73
C TYR A 239 13.96 -48.08 52.84
N THR A 240 14.22 -47.05 52.08
CA THR A 240 13.39 -45.86 51.98
C THR A 240 12.56 -45.93 50.71
N LEU A 241 11.23 -45.92 50.84
CA LEU A 241 10.31 -46.00 49.70
C LEU A 241 10.31 -44.70 48.89
N ILE A 242 10.44 -44.83 47.58
CA ILE A 242 10.23 -43.78 46.58
C ILE A 242 9.12 -44.27 45.66
N ASP A 243 7.88 -44.07 46.10
CA ASP A 243 6.70 -44.49 45.35
C ASP A 243 6.42 -43.45 44.26
N LEU A 244 6.27 -43.90 43.01
CA LEU A 244 6.05 -43.03 41.84
C LEU A 244 4.71 -43.37 41.21
N ALA A 245 3.91 -42.35 40.92
CA ALA A 245 2.73 -42.48 40.08
C ALA A 245 3.14 -42.73 38.60
N PRO A 246 2.22 -43.15 37.71
CA PRO A 246 2.53 -43.42 36.31
C PRO A 246 3.15 -42.23 35.55
N ASP A 247 2.82 -41.01 35.95
CA ASP A 247 3.38 -39.78 35.37
C ASP A 247 4.80 -39.45 35.88
N GLY A 248 5.30 -40.19 36.87
CA GLY A 248 6.63 -40.01 37.47
C GLY A 248 6.68 -39.07 38.66
N ILE A 249 5.56 -38.51 39.10
CA ILE A 249 5.50 -37.70 40.31
C ILE A 249 5.45 -38.64 41.53
N ARG A 250 6.15 -38.27 42.62
CA ARG A 250 6.16 -39.08 43.84
C ARG A 250 4.78 -39.12 44.47
N ILE A 251 4.38 -40.28 44.98
CA ILE A 251 3.23 -40.37 45.88
C ILE A 251 3.72 -40.05 47.28
N TRP A 252 3.03 -39.15 47.98
CA TRP A 252 3.41 -38.76 49.32
C TRP A 252 3.21 -39.94 50.28
N HIS A 253 4.27 -40.26 51.01
CA HIS A 253 4.27 -41.13 52.17
C HIS A 253 4.96 -40.38 53.31
N GLN A 254 4.61 -40.71 54.55
CA GLN A 254 5.26 -40.11 55.72
C GLN A 254 6.77 -40.35 55.65
N PRO A 255 7.61 -39.28 55.53
CA PRO A 255 9.05 -39.47 55.46
C PRO A 255 9.59 -40.10 56.74
N THR A 256 10.56 -40.99 56.57
CA THR A 256 11.16 -41.79 57.64
C THR A 256 12.59 -41.34 57.97
N CYS A 257 13.20 -40.56 57.09
CA CYS A 257 14.52 -39.94 57.28
C CYS A 257 14.59 -38.55 56.63
N ALA A 258 15.79 -37.96 56.59
CA ALA A 258 15.99 -36.69 55.90
C ALA A 258 15.99 -36.89 54.37
N GLU A 259 16.49 -38.04 53.92
CA GLU A 259 16.71 -38.35 52.51
C GLU A 259 15.41 -38.61 51.70
N ASP A 260 14.27 -38.92 52.34
CA ASP A 260 12.95 -39.01 51.70
C ASP A 260 12.02 -37.83 51.95
N SER A 261 12.46 -36.86 52.75
CA SER A 261 11.74 -35.60 52.92
C SER A 261 11.66 -34.82 51.60
N PHE A 262 10.60 -34.03 51.43
CA PHE A 262 10.38 -33.28 50.20
C PHE A 262 11.17 -31.97 50.20
N THR A 263 11.81 -31.67 49.08
CA THR A 263 12.57 -30.42 48.90
C THR A 263 11.67 -29.28 48.41
N LEU A 264 12.20 -28.05 48.40
CA LEU A 264 11.44 -26.89 47.91
C LEU A 264 11.13 -27.06 46.41
N GLY A 265 9.86 -26.93 46.04
CA GLY A 265 9.38 -27.09 44.66
C GLY A 265 9.13 -28.54 44.24
N GLU A 266 9.44 -29.52 45.09
CA GLU A 266 9.18 -30.93 44.78
C GLU A 266 7.68 -31.22 44.79
N LYS A 267 7.24 -32.01 43.81
CA LYS A 267 5.84 -32.37 43.60
C LYS A 267 5.51 -33.70 44.25
N ALA A 268 4.29 -33.81 44.77
CA ALA A 268 3.75 -35.06 45.28
C ALA A 268 2.26 -35.23 44.98
N HIS A 269 1.85 -36.42 44.58
CA HIS A 269 0.45 -36.83 44.64
C HIS A 269 0.05 -37.17 46.07
N TYR A 270 -1.15 -36.78 46.48
CA TYR A 270 -1.74 -37.17 47.76
C TYR A 270 -3.27 -37.22 47.67
N PRO A 271 -3.95 -38.23 48.25
CA PRO A 271 -3.42 -39.30 49.11
C PRO A 271 -2.80 -40.50 48.38
N ASP A 272 -3.03 -40.65 47.09
CA ASP A 272 -2.57 -41.76 46.26
C ASP A 272 -2.22 -41.27 44.85
N ALA A 273 -1.87 -42.16 43.93
CA ALA A 273 -1.44 -41.82 42.56
C ALA A 273 -2.46 -41.01 41.75
N GLU A 274 -3.76 -41.10 42.07
CA GLU A 274 -4.83 -40.38 41.38
C GLU A 274 -5.21 -39.09 42.12
N GLY A 275 -4.61 -38.86 43.29
CA GLY A 275 -4.83 -37.68 44.10
C GLY A 275 -4.29 -36.40 43.43
N PRO A 276 -4.73 -35.21 43.87
CA PRO A 276 -4.19 -33.95 43.42
C PRO A 276 -2.67 -33.84 43.63
N ILE A 277 -2.03 -33.04 42.77
CA ILE A 277 -0.60 -32.74 42.88
C ILE A 277 -0.40 -31.53 43.78
N TYR A 278 0.49 -31.68 44.76
CA TYR A 278 0.93 -30.61 45.63
C TYR A 278 2.41 -30.30 45.42
N VAL A 279 2.77 -29.03 45.52
CA VAL A 279 4.16 -28.56 45.47
C VAL A 279 4.61 -28.15 46.87
N SER A 280 5.73 -28.69 47.33
CA SER A 280 6.31 -28.36 48.62
C SER A 280 6.88 -26.93 48.63
N LYS A 281 6.59 -26.15 49.68
CA LYS A 281 7.09 -24.77 49.86
C LYS A 281 8.32 -24.66 50.75
N ARG A 282 8.92 -25.77 51.16
CA ARG A 282 10.12 -25.77 52.00
C ARG A 282 11.01 -26.97 51.73
N VAL A 283 12.28 -26.84 52.11
CA VAL A 283 13.22 -27.96 52.15
C VAL A 283 12.96 -28.79 53.39
N GLY A 284 13.03 -30.12 53.28
CA GLY A 284 12.85 -31.02 54.42
C GLY A 284 11.38 -31.18 54.83
N ASN A 285 10.45 -31.04 53.88
CA ASN A 285 9.03 -31.08 54.19
C ASN A 285 8.57 -32.51 54.49
N THR A 286 8.06 -32.71 55.70
CA THR A 286 7.57 -34.01 56.20
C THR A 286 6.10 -34.00 56.59
N SER A 287 5.40 -32.87 56.40
CA SER A 287 3.99 -32.76 56.72
C SER A 287 3.10 -33.30 55.60
N VAL A 288 1.88 -33.69 55.98
CA VAL A 288 0.86 -34.21 55.06
C VAL A 288 0.39 -33.09 54.11
N PRO A 289 0.34 -33.31 52.78
CA PRO A 289 -0.19 -32.34 51.84
C PRO A 289 -1.62 -31.93 52.17
N GLY A 290 -1.88 -30.61 52.15
CA GLY A 290 -3.18 -30.04 52.50
C GLY A 290 -3.48 -29.91 54.00
N ALA A 291 -2.61 -30.40 54.89
CA ALA A 291 -2.80 -30.27 56.35
C ALA A 291 -2.24 -28.95 56.93
N ASP A 292 -1.35 -28.28 56.21
CA ASP A 292 -0.72 -27.01 56.62
C ASP A 292 -0.41 -26.10 55.41
N GLU A 293 0.15 -24.93 55.68
CA GLU A 293 0.49 -23.95 54.64
C GLU A 293 1.77 -24.29 53.84
N TRP A 294 2.48 -25.39 54.14
CA TRP A 294 3.75 -25.78 53.50
C TRP A 294 3.59 -26.50 52.17
N TRP A 295 2.35 -26.70 51.73
CA TRP A 295 2.00 -27.23 50.43
C TRP A 295 1.17 -26.20 49.64
N VAL A 296 1.28 -26.23 48.32
CA VAL A 296 0.35 -25.54 47.41
C VAL A 296 -0.20 -26.55 46.42
N LEU A 297 -1.51 -26.52 46.21
CA LEU A 297 -2.16 -27.32 45.18
C LEU A 297 -1.72 -26.80 43.80
N GLU A 298 -1.22 -27.69 42.95
CA GLU A 298 -0.89 -27.37 41.57
C GLU A 298 -2.18 -27.31 40.74
N SER A 299 -2.44 -26.15 40.14
CA SER A 299 -3.65 -25.82 39.37
C SER A 299 -3.57 -26.25 37.92
#